data_AF-A0A1J5RJ19-F1
#
_entry.id   AF-A0A1J5RJ19-F1
#
_cell.length_a   1.000
_cell.length_b   1.000
_cell.length_c   1.000
_cell.angle_alpha   90.00
_cell.angle_beta   90.00
_cell.angle_gamma   90.00
#
_symmetry.space_group_name_H-M   'P 1'
#
loop_
_entity.id
_entity.type
_entity.pdbx_description
1 polymer ?
#
loop_
_entity_poly.entity_id
_entity_poly.type
_entity_poly.pdbx_seq_one_letter_code
_entity_poly.pdbx_strand_id
1 'polypeptide(L)'
;MAERFTVMLDACVLYPAPLRDLLMQLTAADLFRARWSHQIHSEWMRNLLANRPDLKQADLERVRDLMNLHARDSLVSGYETLIELIQNCPDPDDRHVIAAAYHAQADAIVTFNLKDFPAAALAPYGLDVIHPDDFLRYQLDLDLARVLESVRTCRARLKSPPKSVADYLDTLEAQRLPKTVSELRRYGAIL
;
A
#
# COMPACT_ATOMS: atom_id res chain seq x y z
N MET A 1 -2.96 21.20 12.45
CA MET A 1 -2.30 19.88 12.45
C MET A 1 -1.42 19.85 11.23
N ALA A 2 -0.15 19.45 11.33
CA ALA A 2 0.70 19.31 10.14
C ALA A 2 0.01 18.35 9.17
N GLU A 3 -0.13 18.76 7.90
CA GLU A 3 -0.68 17.90 6.86
C GLU A 3 0.23 16.67 6.74
N ARG A 4 -0.36 15.48 6.96
CA ARG A 4 0.38 14.22 6.80
C ARG A 4 0.26 13.80 5.35
N PHE A 5 1.38 13.38 4.79
CA PHE A 5 1.49 12.84 3.44
C PHE A 5 0.42 11.76 3.22
N THR A 6 -0.43 11.97 2.22
CA THR A 6 -1.58 11.14 1.87
C THR A 6 -1.27 10.38 0.60
N VAL A 7 -1.44 9.06 0.63
CA VAL A 7 -1.15 8.21 -0.52
C VAL A 7 -2.34 7.36 -0.91
N MET A 8 -2.56 7.24 -2.21
CA MET A 8 -3.46 6.24 -2.78
C MET A 8 -2.69 4.92 -2.94
N LEU A 9 -3.13 3.87 -2.25
CA LEU A 9 -2.54 2.55 -2.38
C LEU A 9 -3.23 1.81 -3.54
N ASP A 10 -2.45 1.47 -4.56
CA ASP A 10 -2.93 0.67 -5.69
C ASP A 10 -3.22 -0.79 -5.28
N ALA A 11 -4.07 -1.48 -6.03
CA ALA A 11 -4.44 -2.87 -5.80
C ALA A 11 -3.19 -3.80 -5.79
N CYS A 12 -2.19 -3.51 -6.62
CA CYS A 12 -0.99 -4.34 -6.71
C CYS A 12 -0.13 -4.36 -5.43
N VAL A 13 -0.16 -3.29 -4.62
CA VAL A 13 0.59 -3.23 -3.34
C VAL A 13 -0.23 -3.79 -2.18
N LEU A 14 -1.56 -3.84 -2.32
CA LEU A 14 -2.47 -4.48 -1.36
C LEU A 14 -2.63 -5.99 -1.62
N TYR A 15 -2.30 -6.47 -2.81
CA TYR A 15 -2.37 -7.88 -3.18
C TYR A 15 -1.50 -8.79 -2.29
N PRO A 16 -0.17 -8.57 -2.18
CA PRO A 16 0.69 -9.42 -1.36
C PRO A 16 0.46 -9.18 0.14
N ALA A 17 0.01 -10.22 0.85
CA ALA A 17 -0.31 -10.13 2.27
C ALA A 17 0.81 -9.55 3.15
N PRO A 18 2.11 -9.88 2.97
CA PRO A 18 3.18 -9.32 3.81
C PRO A 18 3.34 -7.80 3.65
N LEU A 19 3.30 -7.29 2.42
CA LEU A 19 3.41 -5.85 2.17
C LEU A 19 2.14 -5.12 2.63
N ARG A 20 0.95 -5.69 2.38
CA ARG A 20 -0.31 -5.13 2.88
C ARG A 20 -0.31 -4.99 4.40
N ASP A 21 0.10 -6.03 5.14
CA ASP A 21 0.17 -5.98 6.61
C ASP A 21 1.12 -4.88 7.09
N LEU A 22 2.29 -4.74 6.46
CA LEU A 22 3.24 -3.68 6.78
C LEU A 22 2.67 -2.29 6.49
N LEU A 23 2.11 -2.05 5.30
CA LEU A 23 1.49 -0.75 4.95
C LEU A 23 0.35 -0.39 5.91
N MET A 24 -0.49 -1.36 6.28
CA MET A 24 -1.56 -1.16 7.25
C MET A 24 -1.03 -0.85 8.64
N GLN A 25 0.03 -1.53 9.09
CA GLN A 25 0.68 -1.24 10.37
C GLN A 25 1.27 0.17 10.40
N LEU A 26 1.95 0.60 9.32
CA LEU A 26 2.53 1.93 9.22
C LEU A 26 1.45 3.02 9.18
N THR A 27 0.32 2.73 8.52
CA THR A 27 -0.88 3.59 8.52
C THR A 27 -1.46 3.73 9.92
N ALA A 28 -1.63 2.62 10.63
CA ALA A 28 -2.14 2.62 12.02
C ALA A 28 -1.17 3.31 12.99
N ALA A 29 0.13 3.27 12.70
CA ALA A 29 1.16 4.02 13.40
C ALA A 29 1.19 5.51 13.00
N ASP A 30 0.27 5.99 12.15
CA ASP A 30 0.14 7.41 11.81
C ASP A 30 1.35 8.00 11.04
N LEU A 31 2.15 7.16 10.36
CA LEU A 31 3.29 7.60 9.52
C LEU A 31 2.87 8.33 8.26
N PHE A 32 1.76 7.90 7.65
CA PHE A 32 1.14 8.51 6.49
C PHE A 32 -0.37 8.24 6.52
N ARG A 33 -1.13 8.90 5.64
CA ARG A 33 -2.56 8.63 5.45
C ARG A 33 -2.78 7.76 4.22
N ALA A 34 -3.16 6.50 4.42
CA ALA A 34 -3.51 5.64 3.31
C ALA A 34 -4.93 5.91 2.81
N ARG A 35 -5.12 5.86 1.50
CA ARG A 35 -6.41 5.92 0.81
C ARG A 35 -6.53 4.75 -0.16
N TRP A 36 -7.77 4.32 -0.41
CA TRP A 36 -8.12 3.32 -1.41
C TRP A 36 -9.61 3.42 -1.75
N SER A 37 -10.03 2.89 -2.89
CA SER A 37 -11.44 2.83 -3.28
C SER A 37 -12.04 1.43 -3.14
N HIS A 38 -13.37 1.33 -3.24
CA HIS A 38 -14.06 0.04 -3.37
C HIS A 38 -13.57 -0.76 -4.60
N GLN A 39 -13.22 -0.07 -5.68
CA GLN A 39 -12.73 -0.71 -6.90
C GLN A 39 -11.34 -1.33 -6.67
N ILE A 40 -10.41 -0.60 -6.03
CA ILE A 40 -9.10 -1.13 -5.63
C ILE A 40 -9.26 -2.37 -4.75
N HIS A 41 -10.19 -2.34 -3.78
CA HIS A 41 -10.49 -3.51 -2.96
C HIS A 41 -10.94 -4.70 -3.78
N SER A 42 -11.85 -4.46 -4.73
CA SER A 42 -12.41 -5.50 -5.59
C SER A 42 -11.32 -6.13 -6.46
N GLU A 43 -10.38 -5.33 -6.98
CA GLU A 43 -9.29 -5.78 -7.83
C GLU A 43 -8.30 -6.70 -7.11
N TRP A 44 -7.74 -6.27 -5.98
CA TRP A 44 -6.76 -7.12 -5.29
C TRP A 44 -7.43 -8.38 -4.75
N MET A 45 -8.68 -8.31 -4.29
CA MET A 45 -9.42 -9.48 -3.81
C MET A 45 -9.71 -10.48 -4.94
N ARG A 46 -10.22 -9.99 -6.08
CA ARG A 46 -10.51 -10.80 -7.28
C ARG A 46 -9.25 -11.51 -7.77
N ASN A 47 -8.16 -10.76 -7.93
CA ASN A 47 -6.90 -11.32 -8.42
C ASN A 47 -6.33 -12.35 -7.41
N LEU A 48 -6.51 -12.12 -6.10
CA LEU A 48 -5.99 -13.03 -5.09
C LEU A 48 -6.76 -14.35 -5.09
N LEU A 49 -8.09 -14.32 -5.21
CA LEU A 49 -8.91 -15.54 -5.32
C LEU A 49 -8.64 -16.32 -6.60
N ALA A 50 -8.37 -15.63 -7.71
CA ALA A 50 -8.00 -16.29 -8.96
C ALA A 50 -6.69 -17.09 -8.82
N ASN A 51 -5.70 -16.54 -8.10
CA ASN A 51 -4.38 -17.18 -7.93
C ASN A 51 -4.28 -18.11 -6.71
N ARG A 52 -5.22 -18.01 -5.76
CA ARG A 52 -5.27 -18.78 -4.51
C ARG A 52 -6.69 -19.30 -4.28
N PRO A 53 -7.13 -20.31 -5.04
CA PRO A 53 -8.49 -20.86 -4.93
C PRO A 53 -8.75 -21.56 -3.57
N ASP A 54 -7.71 -21.78 -2.77
CA ASP A 54 -7.82 -22.24 -1.38
C ASP A 54 -8.39 -21.18 -0.42
N LEU A 55 -8.34 -19.90 -0.80
CA LEU A 55 -8.90 -18.80 -0.01
C LEU A 55 -10.40 -18.66 -0.23
N LYS A 56 -11.09 -18.21 0.82
CA LYS A 56 -12.54 -17.94 0.77
C LYS A 56 -12.78 -16.45 0.58
N GLN A 57 -13.75 -16.10 -0.26
CA GLN A 57 -14.22 -14.72 -0.45
C GLN A 57 -14.49 -14.01 0.89
N ALA A 58 -15.22 -14.68 1.79
CA ALA A 58 -15.57 -14.13 3.11
C ALA A 58 -14.35 -13.79 3.98
N ASP A 59 -13.23 -14.52 3.85
CA ASP A 59 -12.00 -14.21 4.58
C ASP A 59 -11.35 -12.92 4.05
N LEU A 60 -11.39 -12.70 2.73
CA LEU A 60 -10.87 -11.47 2.12
C LEU A 60 -11.75 -10.27 2.40
N GLU A 61 -13.08 -10.45 2.42
CA GLU A 61 -14.04 -9.41 2.82
C GLU A 61 -13.80 -8.99 4.27
N ARG A 62 -13.57 -9.94 5.17
CA ARG A 62 -13.20 -9.65 6.56
C ARG A 62 -11.89 -8.86 6.64
N VAL A 63 -10.89 -9.18 5.81
CA VAL A 63 -9.64 -8.40 5.75
C VAL A 63 -9.90 -6.98 5.25
N ARG A 64 -10.68 -6.80 4.18
CA ARG A 64 -11.10 -5.48 3.68
C ARG A 64 -11.77 -4.66 4.78
N ASP A 65 -12.73 -5.26 5.48
CA ASP A 65 -13.50 -4.55 6.51
C ASP A 65 -12.61 -4.12 7.69
N LEU A 66 -11.64 -4.96 8.07
CA LEU A 66 -10.62 -4.59 9.06
C LEU A 66 -9.72 -3.45 8.57
N MET A 67 -9.34 -3.45 7.29
CA MET A 67 -8.56 -2.33 6.72
C MET A 67 -9.32 -1.02 6.84
N ASN A 68 -10.60 -1.00 6.44
CA ASN A 68 -11.47 0.18 6.52
C ASN A 68 -11.70 0.65 7.96
N LEU A 69 -11.81 -0.29 8.90
CA LEU A 69 -12.02 0.02 10.32
C LEU A 69 -10.79 0.68 10.95
N HIS A 70 -9.59 0.26 10.57
CA HIS A 70 -8.34 0.65 11.23
C HIS A 70 -7.58 1.79 10.54
N ALA A 71 -7.91 2.13 9.29
CA ALA A 71 -7.36 3.30 8.61
C ALA A 71 -8.41 4.41 8.53
N ARG A 72 -8.18 5.48 9.29
CA ARG A 72 -9.12 6.61 9.37
C ARG A 72 -9.32 7.26 8.01
N ASP A 73 -10.58 7.44 7.65
CA ASP A 73 -11.03 8.06 6.40
C ASP A 73 -10.44 7.42 5.13
N SER A 74 -9.93 6.20 5.17
CA SER A 74 -9.16 5.64 4.04
C SER A 74 -10.00 5.35 2.79
N LEU A 75 -11.28 5.03 2.97
CA LEU A 75 -12.15 4.61 1.88
C LEU A 75 -12.69 5.80 1.10
N VAL A 76 -12.33 5.87 -0.18
CA VAL A 76 -12.69 6.94 -1.12
C VAL A 76 -13.88 6.50 -1.97
N SER A 77 -14.87 7.38 -2.09
CA SER A 77 -16.06 7.23 -2.93
C SER A 77 -16.40 8.56 -3.62
N GLY A 78 -17.25 8.54 -4.64
CA GLY A 78 -17.70 9.77 -5.32
C GLY A 78 -16.73 10.32 -6.37
N TYR A 79 -15.68 9.56 -6.71
CA TYR A 79 -14.69 9.92 -7.72
C TYR A 79 -15.07 9.45 -9.13
N GLU A 80 -16.14 8.66 -9.28
CA GLU A 80 -16.45 7.89 -10.50
C GLU A 80 -16.66 8.81 -11.71
N THR A 81 -17.25 9.99 -11.50
CA THR A 81 -17.46 11.00 -12.56
C THR A 81 -16.16 11.59 -13.12
N LEU A 82 -15.05 11.46 -12.39
CA LEU A 82 -13.74 11.96 -12.79
C LEU A 82 -12.98 10.96 -13.68
N ILE A 83 -13.38 9.69 -13.71
CA ILE A 83 -12.66 8.61 -14.43
C ILE A 83 -12.56 8.93 -15.92
N GLU A 84 -13.66 9.38 -16.53
CA GLU A 84 -13.71 9.73 -17.95
C GLU A 84 -12.90 10.99 -18.30
N LEU A 85 -12.60 11.82 -17.29
CA LEU A 85 -11.79 13.03 -17.44
C LEU A 85 -10.29 12.75 -17.40
N ILE A 86 -9.87 11.54 -16.98
CA ILE A 86 -8.46 11.17 -16.92
C ILE A 86 -7.93 10.93 -18.34
N GLN A 87 -7.00 11.80 -18.74
CA GLN A 87 -6.32 11.75 -20.04
C GLN A 87 -4.91 11.18 -19.90
N ASN A 88 -4.32 10.76 -21.03
CA ASN A 88 -2.94 10.27 -21.13
C ASN A 88 -2.60 9.04 -20.26
N CYS A 89 -3.59 8.41 -19.62
CA CYS A 89 -3.45 7.12 -18.93
C CYS A 89 -3.37 5.99 -19.98
N PRO A 90 -2.26 5.23 -20.05
CA PRO A 90 -2.06 4.19 -21.05
C PRO A 90 -3.11 3.09 -20.99
N ASP A 91 -3.43 2.64 -19.77
CA ASP A 91 -4.50 1.69 -19.51
C ASP A 91 -5.76 2.44 -19.05
N PRO A 92 -6.89 2.33 -19.76
CA PRO A 92 -8.17 2.87 -19.29
C PRO A 92 -8.60 2.34 -17.93
N ASP A 93 -8.24 1.11 -17.59
CA ASP A 93 -8.60 0.52 -16.30
C ASP A 93 -7.87 1.21 -15.14
N ASP A 94 -6.66 1.76 -15.33
CA ASP A 94 -5.94 2.46 -14.23
C ASP A 94 -6.46 3.88 -13.94
N ARG A 95 -7.35 4.42 -14.78
CA ARG A 95 -7.90 5.77 -14.61
C ARG A 95 -8.64 5.96 -13.29
N HIS A 96 -9.27 4.90 -12.76
CA HIS A 96 -9.98 5.00 -11.49
C HIS A 96 -9.03 5.27 -10.32
N VAL A 97 -7.78 4.80 -10.38
CA VAL A 97 -6.78 5.03 -9.33
C VAL A 97 -6.41 6.51 -9.30
N ILE A 98 -6.16 7.11 -10.47
CA ILE A 98 -5.85 8.54 -10.61
C ILE A 98 -7.04 9.40 -10.16
N ALA A 99 -8.24 9.07 -10.64
CA ALA A 99 -9.47 9.77 -10.27
C ALA A 99 -9.72 9.74 -8.76
N ALA A 100 -9.60 8.57 -8.13
CA ALA A 100 -9.74 8.42 -6.69
C ALA A 100 -8.64 9.17 -5.93
N ALA A 101 -7.39 9.12 -6.39
CA ALA A 101 -6.27 9.80 -5.76
C ALA A 101 -6.47 11.32 -5.77
N TYR A 102 -6.85 11.88 -6.91
CA TYR A 102 -7.17 13.29 -7.05
C TYR A 102 -8.36 13.71 -6.16
N HIS A 103 -9.45 12.94 -6.19
CA HIS A 103 -10.63 13.21 -5.34
C HIS A 103 -10.29 13.18 -3.84
N ALA A 104 -9.41 12.27 -3.42
CA ALA A 104 -8.98 12.12 -2.03
C ALA A 104 -7.91 13.13 -1.58
N GLN A 105 -7.49 14.03 -2.49
CA GLN A 105 -6.37 14.94 -2.31
C GLN A 105 -5.10 14.20 -1.86
N ALA A 106 -4.83 13.06 -2.50
CA ALA A 106 -3.58 12.35 -2.28
C ALA A 106 -2.41 13.15 -2.88
N ASP A 107 -1.24 13.01 -2.27
CA ASP A 107 0.02 13.54 -2.77
C ASP A 107 0.65 12.59 -3.79
N ALA A 108 0.46 11.27 -3.61
CA ALA A 108 1.05 10.26 -4.47
C ALA A 108 0.22 8.97 -4.60
N ILE A 109 0.45 8.24 -5.68
CA ILE A 109 0.02 6.85 -5.87
C ILE A 109 1.20 5.93 -5.55
N VAL A 110 0.98 4.92 -4.69
CA VAL A 110 1.98 3.89 -4.38
C VAL A 110 1.63 2.61 -5.15
N THR A 111 2.48 2.24 -6.10
CA THR A 111 2.25 1.13 -7.05
C THR A 111 3.56 0.46 -7.49
N PHE A 112 3.50 -0.83 -7.83
CA PHE A 112 4.58 -1.51 -8.53
C PHE A 112 4.64 -1.12 -10.02
N ASN A 113 3.53 -0.65 -10.59
CA ASN A 113 3.36 -0.51 -12.03
C ASN A 113 3.57 0.94 -12.51
N LEU A 114 4.73 1.53 -12.20
CA LEU A 114 5.02 2.95 -12.47
C LEU A 114 4.72 3.40 -13.93
N LYS A 115 4.94 2.51 -14.90
CA LYS A 115 4.71 2.77 -16.32
C LYS A 115 3.24 3.04 -16.67
N ASP A 116 2.31 2.54 -15.85
CA ASP A 116 0.87 2.70 -16.06
C ASP A 116 0.39 4.09 -15.58
N PHE A 117 1.26 4.80 -14.84
CA PHE A 117 1.02 6.14 -14.30
C PHE A 117 2.08 7.14 -14.79
N PRO A 118 2.18 7.42 -16.11
CA PRO A 118 3.17 8.34 -16.64
C PRO A 118 2.92 9.78 -16.14
N ALA A 119 3.98 10.57 -16.03
CA ALA A 119 3.89 11.97 -15.57
C ALA A 119 2.86 12.82 -16.34
N ALA A 120 2.67 12.55 -17.64
CA ALA A 120 1.68 13.25 -18.46
C ALA A 120 0.21 12.97 -18.06
N ALA A 121 -0.06 11.84 -17.40
CA ALA A 121 -1.37 11.50 -16.83
C ALA A 121 -1.55 12.09 -15.43
N LEU A 122 -0.47 12.24 -14.65
CA LEU A 122 -0.54 12.62 -13.24
C LEU A 122 -0.38 14.13 -12.99
N ALA A 123 0.47 14.81 -13.77
CA ALA A 123 0.80 16.23 -13.58
C ALA A 123 -0.42 17.17 -13.53
N PRO A 124 -1.49 16.99 -14.35
CA PRO A 124 -2.69 17.83 -14.27
C PRO A 124 -3.40 17.77 -12.91
N TYR A 125 -3.17 16.71 -12.14
CA TYR A 125 -3.81 16.45 -10.86
C TYR A 125 -2.87 16.65 -9.67
N GLY A 126 -1.61 17.07 -9.91
CA GLY A 126 -0.61 17.28 -8.87
C GLY A 126 -0.19 16.00 -8.14
N LEU A 127 -0.31 14.84 -8.80
CA LEU A 127 0.01 13.54 -8.22
C LEU A 127 1.42 13.09 -8.58
N ASP A 128 2.12 12.51 -7.61
CA ASP A 128 3.32 11.72 -7.86
C ASP A 128 2.99 10.21 -7.95
N VAL A 129 3.93 9.43 -8.48
CA VAL A 129 3.88 7.96 -8.42
C VAL A 129 5.16 7.41 -7.81
N ILE A 130 5.02 6.48 -6.85
CA ILE A 130 6.13 5.99 -6.04
C ILE A 130 6.10 4.46 -5.97
N HIS A 131 7.25 3.83 -6.19
CA HIS A 131 7.40 2.39 -5.99
C HIS A 131 7.33 2.06 -4.49
N PRO A 132 6.65 0.98 -4.04
CA PRO A 132 6.49 0.69 -2.61
C PRO A 132 7.81 0.54 -1.85
N ASP A 133 8.86 0.01 -2.48
CA ASP A 133 10.19 -0.09 -1.85
C ASP A 133 10.82 1.29 -1.59
N ASP A 134 10.65 2.24 -2.51
CA ASP A 134 11.12 3.61 -2.32
C ASP A 134 10.23 4.34 -1.30
N PHE A 135 8.92 4.13 -1.35
CA PHE A 135 7.99 4.70 -0.38
C PHE A 135 8.30 4.29 1.06
N LEU A 136 8.55 2.99 1.30
CA LEU A 136 8.94 2.46 2.61
C LEU A 136 10.31 2.99 3.05
N ARG A 137 11.25 3.20 2.12
CA ARG A 137 12.51 3.87 2.43
C ARG A 137 12.29 5.31 2.91
N TYR A 138 11.41 6.06 2.27
CA TYR A 138 11.07 7.40 2.73
C TYR A 138 10.48 7.38 4.15
N GLN A 139 9.67 6.36 4.49
CA GLN A 139 9.16 6.24 5.87
C GLN A 139 10.28 5.97 6.88
N LEU A 140 11.28 5.16 6.51
CA LEU A 140 12.47 4.92 7.35
C LEU A 140 13.28 6.20 7.57
N ASP A 141 13.42 7.03 6.54
CA ASP A 141 14.13 8.31 6.61
C ASP A 141 13.37 9.36 7.45
N LEU A 142 12.03 9.32 7.41
CA LEU A 142 11.16 10.23 8.17
C LEU A 142 11.09 9.88 9.66
N ASP A 143 10.87 8.60 10.00
CA ASP A 143 10.74 8.15 11.39
C ASP A 143 11.16 6.70 11.56
N LEU A 144 12.48 6.49 11.56
CA LEU A 144 13.12 5.19 11.72
C LEU A 144 12.56 4.40 12.91
N ALA A 145 12.46 5.04 14.09
CA ALA A 145 12.05 4.36 15.32
C ALA A 145 10.63 3.75 15.19
N ARG A 146 9.69 4.52 14.65
CA ARG A 146 8.31 4.06 14.47
C ARG A 146 8.17 3.00 13.38
N VAL A 147 8.98 3.08 12.32
CA VAL A 147 9.02 2.01 11.30
C VAL A 147 9.59 0.72 11.89
N LEU A 148 10.69 0.77 12.64
CA LEU A 148 11.26 -0.42 13.28
C LEU A 148 10.25 -1.08 14.25
N GLU A 149 9.53 -0.29 15.05
CA GLU A 149 8.48 -0.82 15.93
C GLU A 149 7.32 -1.45 15.14
N SER A 150 6.95 -0.87 14.00
CA SER A 150 5.94 -1.42 13.10
C SER A 150 6.37 -2.77 12.50
N VAL A 151 7.62 -2.88 12.05
CA VAL A 151 8.22 -4.12 11.53
C VAL A 151 8.23 -5.21 12.62
N ARG A 152 8.63 -4.87 13.85
CA ARG A 152 8.57 -5.77 15.02
C ARG A 152 7.16 -6.25 15.29
N THR A 153 6.20 -5.33 15.28
CA THR A 153 4.79 -5.63 15.53
C THR A 153 4.24 -6.59 14.48
N CYS A 154 4.47 -6.34 13.19
CA CYS A 154 4.09 -7.24 12.10
C CYS A 154 4.70 -8.63 12.29
N ARG A 155 6.01 -8.72 12.55
CA ARG A 155 6.69 -9.99 12.77
C ARG A 155 6.12 -10.76 13.95
N ALA A 156 5.87 -10.09 15.08
CA ALA A 156 5.33 -10.70 16.30
C ALA A 156 3.90 -11.23 16.15
N ARG A 157 3.12 -10.73 15.18
CA ARG A 157 1.79 -11.27 14.85
C ARG A 157 1.83 -12.61 14.13
N LEU A 158 2.93 -12.94 13.46
CA LEU A 158 3.11 -14.21 12.79
C LEU A 158 3.37 -15.31 13.83
N LYS A 159 2.37 -16.15 14.09
CA LYS A 159 2.44 -17.24 15.09
C LYS A 159 2.38 -18.64 14.47
N SER A 160 2.00 -18.75 13.20
CA SER A 160 1.76 -20.03 12.52
C SER A 160 2.29 -20.00 11.07
N PRO A 161 3.60 -20.23 10.85
CA PRO A 161 4.65 -20.38 11.87
C PRO A 161 5.15 -19.02 12.41
N PRO A 162 5.77 -19.00 13.60
CA PRO A 162 6.56 -17.86 14.02
C PRO A 162 7.75 -17.65 13.09
N LYS A 163 8.14 -16.39 12.87
CA LYS A 163 9.28 -16.02 12.02
C LYS A 163 10.41 -15.41 12.82
N SER A 164 11.64 -15.86 12.56
CA SER A 164 12.83 -15.14 12.99
C SER A 164 12.91 -13.78 12.28
N VAL A 165 13.81 -12.90 12.75
CA VAL A 165 14.06 -11.62 12.07
C VAL A 165 14.48 -11.87 10.62
N ALA A 166 15.41 -12.80 10.39
CA ALA A 166 15.88 -13.14 9.05
C ALA A 166 14.74 -13.63 8.15
N ASP A 167 13.94 -14.60 8.61
CA ASP A 167 12.83 -15.14 7.82
C ASP A 167 11.80 -14.07 7.43
N TYR A 168 11.53 -13.13 8.34
CA TYR A 168 10.60 -12.04 8.08
C TYR A 168 11.16 -11.04 7.05
N LEU A 169 12.43 -10.67 7.19
CA LEU A 169 13.09 -9.77 6.23
C LEU A 169 13.21 -10.41 4.84
N ASP A 170 13.52 -11.70 4.75
CA ASP A 170 13.55 -12.43 3.47
C ASP A 170 12.14 -12.51 2.84
N THR A 171 11.09 -12.59 3.67
CA THR A 171 9.70 -12.53 3.19
C THR A 171 9.37 -11.17 2.57
N LEU A 172 9.83 -10.08 3.18
CA LEU A 172 9.65 -8.73 2.65
C LEU A 172 10.50 -8.53 1.38
N GLU A 173 11.72 -9.05 1.33
CA GLU A 173 12.58 -8.97 0.15
C GLU A 173 11.93 -9.67 -1.05
N ALA A 174 11.31 -10.83 -0.81
CA ALA A 174 10.52 -11.55 -1.81
C ALA A 174 9.28 -10.76 -2.31
N GLN A 175 8.83 -9.72 -1.60
CA GLN A 175 7.82 -8.78 -2.07
C GLN A 175 8.40 -7.64 -2.93
N ARG A 176 9.64 -7.81 -3.43
CA ARG A 176 10.38 -6.80 -4.22
C ARG A 176 10.67 -5.53 -3.42
N LEU A 177 11.11 -5.71 -2.17
CA LEU A 177 11.50 -4.62 -1.27
C LEU A 177 13.01 -4.62 -0.89
N PRO A 178 13.94 -4.79 -1.85
CA PRO A 178 15.36 -4.97 -1.53
C PRO A 178 16.00 -3.75 -0.85
N LYS A 179 15.60 -2.51 -1.20
CA LYS A 179 16.16 -1.28 -0.60
C LYS A 179 15.75 -1.17 0.86
N THR A 180 14.47 -1.37 1.14
CA THR A 180 13.91 -1.36 2.50
C THR A 180 14.54 -2.45 3.35
N VAL A 181 14.63 -3.68 2.83
CA VAL A 181 15.19 -4.81 3.58
C VAL A 181 16.68 -4.62 3.86
N SER A 182 17.45 -4.10 2.89
CA SER A 182 18.86 -3.77 3.10
C SER A 182 19.07 -2.81 4.28
N GLU A 183 18.24 -1.77 4.41
CA GLU A 183 18.29 -0.86 5.54
C GLU A 183 17.86 -1.54 6.85
N LEU A 184 16.75 -2.29 6.84
CA LEU A 184 16.25 -3.00 8.03
C LEU A 184 17.26 -4.03 8.59
N ARG A 185 18.00 -4.72 7.72
CA ARG A 185 19.03 -5.70 8.14
C ARG A 185 20.11 -5.06 9.03
N ARG A 186 20.38 -3.75 8.90
CA ARG A 186 21.31 -3.01 9.77
C ARG A 186 20.83 -2.94 11.23
N TYR A 187 19.54 -3.13 11.46
CA TYR A 187 18.89 -3.09 12.77
C TYR A 187 18.42 -4.48 13.23
N GLY A 188 18.89 -5.57 12.61
CA GLY A 188 18.39 -6.92 12.87
C GLY A 188 18.43 -7.37 14.34
N ALA A 189 19.35 -6.85 15.15
CA ALA A 189 19.43 -7.15 16.59
C ALA A 189 18.25 -6.57 17.42
N ILE A 190 17.57 -5.57 16.89
CA ILE A 190 16.44 -4.88 17.54
C ILE A 190 15.14 -5.01 16.74
N LEU A 191 15.06 -5.94 15.78
CA LEU A 191 13.84 -6.26 15.04
C LEU A 191 13.16 -7.52 15.58
#